data_AF-A0A7J4P2D1-F1
#
_entry.id   AF-A0A7J4P2D1-F1
#
_cell.length_a   1.000
_cell.length_b   1.000
_cell.length_c   1.000
_cell.angle_alpha   90.00
_cell.angle_beta   90.00
_cell.angle_gamma   90.00
#
_symmetry.space_group_name_H-M   'P 1'
#
loop_
_entity.id
_entity.type
_entity.pdbx_description
1 polymer ?
#
loop_
_entity_poly.entity_id
_entity_poly.type
_entity_poly.pdbx_seq_one_letter_code
_entity_poly.pdbx_strand_id
1 'polypeptide(L)' 'MDLHGLKVLDFHAHFPIQRGESRAGYTQALIQRYGEAKAKIITDNSARYRDEWRRKWGFDPPENGVHTDEEQAE' A
#
# COMPACT_ATOMS: atom_id res chain seq x y z
N MET A 1 -17.75 24.52 -11.43
CA MET A 1 -16.38 25.06 -11.38
C MET A 1 -15.94 25.30 -12.80
N ASP A 2 -15.66 26.56 -13.16
CA ASP A 2 -14.97 26.88 -14.41
C ASP A 2 -13.47 26.77 -14.12
N LEU A 3 -12.79 25.88 -14.84
CA LEU A 3 -11.35 25.60 -14.65
C LEU A 3 -10.48 26.42 -15.61
N HIS A 4 -11.06 27.36 -16.38
CA HIS A 4 -10.34 28.27 -17.29
C HIS A 4 -9.28 27.58 -18.17
N GLY A 5 -9.60 26.39 -18.69
CA GLY A 5 -8.70 25.63 -19.57
C GLY A 5 -7.66 24.74 -18.85
N LEU A 6 -7.65 24.67 -17.51
CA LEU A 6 -6.81 23.74 -16.78
C LEU A 6 -7.33 22.31 -16.87
N LYS A 7 -6.42 21.36 -17.15
CA LYS A 7 -6.68 19.92 -17.05
C LYS A 7 -6.29 19.45 -15.66
N VAL A 8 -7.26 18.95 -14.90
CA VAL A 8 -7.02 18.33 -13.59
C VAL A 8 -6.72 16.85 -13.80
N LEU A 9 -5.56 16.41 -13.32
CA LEU A 9 -5.22 15.00 -13.20
C LEU A 9 -5.38 14.63 -11.73
N ASP A 10 -6.35 13.76 -11.45
CA ASP A 10 -6.51 13.17 -10.12
C ASP A 10 -5.75 11.84 -10.10
N PHE A 11 -4.68 11.80 -9.30
CA PHE A 11 -3.95 10.56 -9.04
C PHE A 11 -3.63 10.46 -7.56
N HIS A 12 -3.73 9.24 -7.05
CA HIS A 12 -3.37 8.91 -5.67
C HIS A 12 -2.03 8.19 -5.66
N ALA A 13 -0.99 8.86 -5.17
CA ALA A 13 0.35 8.31 -5.04
C ALA A 13 0.70 8.09 -3.57
N HIS A 14 1.31 6.95 -3.27
CA HIS A 14 1.95 6.69 -1.99
C HIS A 14 3.44 6.86 -2.15
N PHE A 15 4.02 7.86 -1.49
CA PHE A 15 5.45 8.04 -1.47
C PHE A 15 6.09 7.14 -0.41
N PRO A 16 7.26 6.55 -0.71
CA PRO A 16 8.03 5.86 0.30
C PRO A 16 8.34 6.79 1.47
N ILE A 17 8.28 6.26 2.69
CA ILE A 17 8.72 6.97 3.89
C ILE A 17 9.70 6.07 4.64
N GLN A 18 10.87 6.61 5.01
CA GLN A 18 11.89 5.87 5.77
C GLN A 18 11.39 5.46 7.17
N ARG A 19 10.47 6.22 7.75
CA ARG A 19 9.83 5.89 9.03
C ARG A 19 8.59 5.05 8.78
N GLY A 20 8.77 3.74 8.93
CA GLY A 20 7.68 2.80 9.03
C GLY A 20 6.83 3.11 10.26
N GLU A 21 5.71 3.82 10.08
CA GLU A 21 4.50 3.38 10.77
C GLU A 21 4.24 1.95 10.28
N SER A 22 4.87 1.04 11.02
CA SER A 22 5.16 -0.28 10.54
C SER A 22 3.87 -0.99 10.20
N ARG A 23 3.91 -1.86 9.20
CA ARG A 23 2.90 -2.92 9.02
C ARG A 23 2.57 -3.64 10.34
N ALA A 24 3.53 -3.67 11.28
CA ALA A 24 3.34 -4.18 12.64
C ALA A 24 2.40 -3.29 13.48
N GLY A 25 2.43 -1.96 13.36
CA GLY A 25 1.47 -1.04 13.97
C GLY A 25 0.04 -1.27 13.47
N TYR A 26 -0.14 -1.43 12.15
CA TYR A 26 -1.44 -1.77 11.58
C TYR A 26 -1.96 -3.13 12.06
N THR A 27 -1.11 -4.16 12.05
CA THR A 27 -1.48 -5.50 12.53
C THR A 27 -1.83 -5.49 14.01
N GLN A 28 -1.05 -4.79 14.84
CA GLN A 28 -1.34 -4.61 16.26
C GLN A 28 -2.67 -3.89 16.49
N ALA A 29 -2.97 -2.83 15.73
CA ALA A 29 -4.25 -2.15 15.81
C ALA A 29 -5.43 -3.08 15.46
N LEU A 30 -5.27 -3.94 14.45
CA LEU A 30 -6.28 -4.95 14.12
C LEU A 30 -6.44 -5.99 15.23
N ILE A 31 -5.34 -6.46 15.83
CA ILE A 31 -5.38 -7.42 16.95
C ILE A 31 -6.10 -6.80 18.14
N GLN A 32 -5.74 -5.57 18.53
CA GLN A 32 -6.38 -4.86 19.64
C GLN A 32 -7.88 -4.65 19.42
N ARG A 33 -8.30 -4.42 18.17
CA ARG A 33 -9.70 -4.16 17.83
C ARG A 33 -10.55 -5.41 17.65
N TYR A 34 -9.99 -6.49 17.09
CA TYR A 34 -10.77 -7.64 16.61
C TYR A 34 -10.30 -9.00 17.14
N GLY A 35 -9.17 -9.03 17.85
CA GLY A 35 -8.49 -10.26 18.25
C GLY A 35 -7.66 -10.90 17.12
N GLU A 36 -6.74 -11.78 17.51
CA GLU A 36 -5.74 -12.37 16.61
C GLU A 36 -6.36 -13.14 15.45
N ALA A 37 -7.38 -13.97 15.71
CA ALA A 37 -8.00 -14.81 14.69
C ALA A 37 -8.59 -13.97 13.54
N LYS A 38 -9.30 -12.89 13.85
CA LYS A 38 -9.88 -12.00 12.83
C LYS A 38 -8.81 -11.14 12.17
N ALA A 39 -7.83 -10.64 12.92
CA ALA A 39 -6.71 -9.87 12.37
C ALA A 39 -5.93 -10.70 11.32
N LYS A 40 -5.72 -11.99 11.59
CA LYS A 40 -5.10 -12.92 10.63
C LYS A 40 -5.91 -13.04 9.35
N ILE A 41 -7.21 -13.31 9.44
CA ILE A 41 -8.09 -13.44 8.27
C ILE A 41 -8.08 -12.17 7.41
N ILE A 42 -8.15 -11.00 8.04
CA ILE A 42 -8.12 -9.70 7.34
C ILE A 42 -6.79 -9.54 6.59
N THR A 43 -5.67 -9.84 7.25
CA THR A 43 -4.34 -9.69 6.69
C THR A 43 -4.11 -10.64 5.51
N ASP A 44 -4.52 -11.90 5.66
CA ASP A 44 -4.41 -12.94 4.62
C ASP A 44 -5.28 -12.59 3.40
N ASN A 45 -6.52 -12.16 3.63
CA ASN A 45 -7.41 -11.74 2.55
C ASN A 45 -6.87 -10.51 1.80
N SER A 46 -6.30 -9.55 2.54
CA SER A 46 -5.66 -8.37 1.95
C SER A 46 -4.45 -8.76 1.09
N ALA A 47 -3.64 -9.71 1.54
CA ALA A 47 -2.52 -10.23 0.76
C ALA A 47 -2.98 -10.90 -0.53
N ARG A 48 -3.93 -11.85 -0.43
CA ARG A 48 -4.50 -12.53 -1.60
C ARG A 48 -5.08 -11.55 -2.61
N TYR A 49 -5.87 -10.58 -2.15
CA TYR A 49 -6.49 -9.58 -3.01
C TYR A 49 -5.46 -8.76 -3.79
N ARG A 50 -4.38 -8.31 -3.14
CA ARG A 50 -3.29 -7.58 -3.82
C ARG A 50 -2.62 -8.43 -4.89
N ASP A 51 -2.40 -9.71 -4.61
CA ASP A 51 -1.73 -10.62 -5.55
C ASP A 51 -2.62 -10.93 -6.76
N GLU A 52 -3.91 -11.19 -6.53
CA GLU A 52 -4.90 -11.39 -7.60
C GLU A 52 -5.04 -10.15 -8.48
N TRP A 53 -5.15 -8.97 -7.87
CA TRP A 53 -5.25 -7.71 -8.59
C TRP A 53 -4.02 -7.48 -9.47
N ARG A 54 -2.81 -7.67 -8.91
CA ARG A 54 -1.55 -7.52 -9.66
C ARG A 54 -1.49 -8.43 -10.88
N ARG A 55 -1.80 -9.71 -10.69
CA ARG A 55 -1.82 -10.71 -11.77
C ARG A 55 -2.84 -10.35 -12.84
N LYS A 56 -4.03 -9.88 -12.45
CA LYS A 56 -5.10 -9.49 -13.37
C LYS A 56 -4.67 -8.40 -14.34
N TRP A 57 -3.81 -7.49 -13.90
CA TRP A 57 -3.33 -6.37 -14.69
C TRP A 57 -1.94 -6.56 -15.29
N GLY A 58 -1.33 -7.75 -15.11
CA GLY A 58 -0.02 -8.07 -15.66
C GLY A 58 1.13 -7.27 -15.04
N PHE A 59 0.96 -6.76 -13.82
CA PHE A 59 2.03 -6.07 -13.11
C PHE A 59 3.05 -7.07 -12.57
N ASP A 60 4.31 -6.65 -12.56
CA ASP A 60 5.40 -7.41 -11.95
C ASP A 60 5.22 -7.54 -10.42
N PRO A 61 5.84 -8.57 -9.80
CA PRO A 61 5.93 -8.69 -8.35
C PRO A 61 6.49 -7.41 -7.71
N PRO A 62 6.15 -7.10 -6.45
CA PRO A 62 6.75 -5.98 -5.74
C PRO A 62 8.27 -6.10 -5.71
N GLU A 63 8.95 -4.97 -5.83
CA GLU A 63 10.37 -4.86 -5.54
C GLU A 63 10.63 -5.31 -4.10
N ASN A 64 11.78 -5.96 -3.90
CA ASN A 64 12.21 -6.46 -2.60
C ASN A 64 13.33 -5.57 -2.06
N GLY A 65 13.26 -5.26 -0.77
CA GLY A 65 14.31 -4.51 -0.10
C GLY A 65 13.79 -3.23 0.55
N VAL A 66 14.70 -2.52 1.20
CA VAL A 66 14.48 -1.14 1.64
C VAL A 66 15.43 -0.31 0.80
N HIS A 67 14.88 0.63 0.04
CA HIS A 67 15.64 1.54 -0.81
C HIS A 67 15.81 2.86 -0.07
N THR A 68 16.92 3.56 -0.29
CA THR A 68 17.10 4.94 0.21
C THR A 68 16.24 5.91 -0.59
N ASP A 69 16.04 7.12 -0.05
CA ASP A 69 15.26 8.14 -0.76
C ASP A 69 15.92 8.52 -2.08
N GLU A 70 17.25 8.53 -2.13
CA GLU A 70 18.04 8.76 -3.34
C GLU A 70 17.84 7.64 -4.38
N GLU A 71 17.85 6.36 -3.96
CA GLU A 71 17.62 5.22 -4.85
C GLU A 71 16.19 5.19 -5.43
N GLN A 72 15.22 5.80 -4.75
CA GLN A 72 13.82 5.85 -5.19
C GLN A 72 13.51 7.08 -6.06
N ALA A 73 14.41 8.05 -6.12
CA ALA A 73 14.26 9.28 -6.87
C ALA A 73 14.88 9.23 -8.28
N GLU A 74 15.70 8.21 -8.57
CA GLU A 74 16.23 7.91 -9.92
C GLU A 74 15.24 7.10 -10.77
#